data_AF-A0A4U1BQU3-F1
#
_entry.id   AF-A0A4U1BQU3-F1
#
_cell.length_a   1.000
_cell.length_b   1.000
_cell.length_c   1.000
_cell.angle_alpha   90.00
_cell.angle_beta   90.00
_cell.angle_gamma   90.00
#
_symmetry.space_group_name_H-M   'P 1'
#
loop_
_entity.id
_entity.type
_entity.pdbx_description
1 polymer ?
#
loop_
_entity_poly.entity_id
_entity_poly.type
_entity_poly.pdbx_seq_one_letter_code
_entity_poly.pdbx_strand_id
1 'polypeptide(L)'
;MNLLKWAPLLSAFILAPTQAADQILTLEDGRQILLKDDFTWQYMPKEETKALTNETMKPEVNTPALQAQPIPTQTAKLANSTVGVAFSINQQQPIMQISQAGFHVVLESAHYEDGELVIPTTIHNNGIEPVVEIYITLSLYDANGQLLAQDEYPVWQAIKRMASTYLRPGNQEKGTDIRIELPKHSEFRVTGQISDTDTRG
;
A
#
# COMPACT_ATOMS: atom_id res chain seq x y z
N MET A 1 16.41 74.88 -18.58
CA MET A 1 17.25 74.23 -17.55
C MET A 1 16.48 73.02 -17.01
N ASN A 2 16.98 71.85 -17.40
CA ASN A 2 16.64 70.45 -17.12
C ASN A 2 15.51 70.10 -16.13
N LEU A 3 14.47 69.43 -16.65
CA LEU A 3 13.57 68.54 -15.89
C LEU A 3 14.04 67.10 -16.13
N LEU A 4 14.68 66.52 -15.11
CA LEU A 4 15.17 65.14 -15.10
C LEU A 4 13.97 64.20 -14.89
N LYS A 5 13.52 63.52 -15.95
CA LYS A 5 12.46 62.50 -15.86
C LYS A 5 13.09 61.18 -15.41
N TRP A 6 12.75 60.70 -14.22
CA TRP A 6 13.08 59.35 -13.77
C TRP A 6 11.96 58.40 -14.21
N ALA A 7 12.29 57.44 -15.06
CA ALA A 7 11.41 56.33 -15.40
C ALA A 7 11.58 55.23 -14.33
N PRO A 8 10.50 54.73 -13.69
CA PRO A 8 10.61 53.54 -12.87
C PRO A 8 10.71 52.31 -13.78
N LEU A 9 11.87 51.66 -13.77
CA LEU A 9 12.06 50.30 -14.30
C LEU A 9 11.20 49.34 -13.47
N LEU A 10 10.10 48.89 -14.07
CA LEU A 10 9.24 47.84 -13.53
C LEU A 10 9.97 46.50 -13.69
N SER A 11 10.72 46.07 -12.67
CA SER A 11 11.29 44.72 -12.62
C SER A 11 10.18 43.70 -12.35
N ALA A 12 9.71 43.04 -13.40
CA ALA A 12 8.85 41.88 -13.30
C ALA A 12 9.66 40.69 -12.76
N PHE A 13 9.44 40.32 -11.50
CA PHE A 13 9.99 39.10 -10.91
C PHE A 13 9.09 37.94 -11.33
N ILE A 14 9.51 37.17 -12.34
CA ILE A 14 8.82 35.96 -12.78
C ILE A 14 9.13 34.85 -11.77
N LEU A 15 8.17 34.52 -10.91
CA LEU A 15 8.21 33.30 -10.12
C LEU A 15 7.91 32.12 -11.06
N ALA A 16 8.93 31.35 -11.44
CA ALA A 16 8.71 30.09 -12.14
C ALA A 16 8.20 29.03 -11.15
N PRO A 17 7.16 28.25 -11.50
CA PRO A 17 6.80 27.08 -10.70
C PRO A 17 7.93 26.04 -10.81
N THR A 18 8.52 25.66 -9.68
CA THR A 18 9.38 24.48 -9.59
C THR A 18 8.49 23.26 -9.68
N GLN A 19 8.30 22.73 -10.89
CA GLN A 19 7.74 21.40 -11.04
C GLN A 19 8.84 20.42 -10.62
N ALA A 20 8.59 19.67 -9.53
CA ALA A 20 9.29 18.41 -9.35
C ALA A 20 8.93 17.53 -10.56
N ALA A 21 9.82 16.63 -10.93
CA ALA A 21 9.57 15.69 -12.00
C ALA A 21 9.62 14.29 -11.40
N ASP A 22 8.80 13.39 -11.94
CA ASP A 22 8.82 11.97 -11.64
C ASP A 22 10.27 11.45 -11.52
N GLN A 23 10.65 11.03 -10.31
CA GLN A 23 12.02 10.67 -9.98
C GLN A 23 12.14 9.16 -9.74
N ILE A 24 13.08 8.54 -10.46
CA ILE A 24 13.39 7.13 -10.25
C ILE A 24 14.47 7.02 -9.16
N LEU A 25 14.15 6.31 -8.08
CA LEU A 25 15.06 6.05 -6.97
C LEU A 25 15.35 4.56 -6.87
N THR A 26 16.58 4.22 -6.49
CA THR A 26 17.00 2.85 -6.22
C THR A 26 17.10 2.64 -4.72
N LEU A 27 16.37 1.66 -4.20
CA LEU A 27 16.36 1.28 -2.79
C LEU A 27 17.62 0.48 -2.42
N GLU A 28 17.90 0.35 -1.13
CA GLU A 28 19.06 -0.40 -0.60
C GLU A 28 19.06 -1.88 -1.03
N ASP A 29 17.88 -2.43 -1.35
CA ASP A 29 17.70 -3.80 -1.84
C ASP A 29 17.80 -3.94 -3.37
N GLY A 30 18.13 -2.84 -4.07
CA GLY A 30 18.32 -2.78 -5.51
C GLY A 30 17.02 -2.71 -6.34
N ARG A 31 15.86 -2.48 -5.70
CA ARG A 31 14.59 -2.23 -6.41
C ARG A 31 14.49 -0.77 -6.83
N GLN A 32 13.79 -0.52 -7.94
CA GLN A 32 13.51 0.83 -8.41
C GLN A 32 12.08 1.24 -8.07
N ILE A 33 11.92 2.46 -7.59
CA ILE A 33 10.62 3.10 -7.35
C ILE A 33 10.52 4.37 -8.20
N LEU A 34 9.31 4.65 -8.68
CA LEU A 34 8.94 5.92 -9.28
C LEU A 34 8.29 6.77 -8.18
N LEU A 35 8.92 7.88 -7.82
CA LEU A 35 8.36 8.90 -6.95
C LEU A 35 7.65 9.95 -7.81
N LYS A 36 6.35 10.15 -7.57
CA LYS A 36 5.51 11.12 -8.28
C LYS A 36 5.48 12.47 -7.56
N ASP A 37 5.08 13.51 -8.29
CA ASP A 37 5.01 14.88 -7.78
C ASP A 37 3.96 15.10 -6.67
N ASP A 38 2.97 14.21 -6.57
CA ASP A 38 1.95 14.21 -5.51
C ASP A 38 2.40 13.49 -4.23
N PHE A 39 3.70 13.19 -4.09
CA PHE A 39 4.29 12.43 -2.99
C PHE A 39 3.79 10.98 -2.88
N THR A 40 3.14 10.45 -3.92
CA THR A 40 2.86 9.01 -4.03
C THR A 40 4.02 8.30 -4.72
N TRP A 41 4.18 7.00 -4.48
CA TRP A 41 5.25 6.20 -5.07
C TRP A 41 4.72 4.88 -5.64
N GLN A 42 5.40 4.37 -6.66
CA GLN A 42 5.07 3.09 -7.31
C GLN A 42 6.32 2.25 -7.54
N TYR A 43 6.25 0.94 -7.28
CA TYR A 43 7.33 0.02 -7.65
C TYR A 43 7.38 -0.16 -9.17
N MET A 44 8.58 -0.07 -9.75
CA MET A 44 8.79 -0.41 -11.16
C MET A 44 9.16 -1.89 -11.29
N PRO A 45 8.43 -2.69 -12.11
CA PRO A 45 8.86 -4.02 -12.48
C PRO A 45 10.21 -3.98 -13.19
N LYS A 46 11.12 -4.93 -12.89
CA LYS A 46 12.49 -5.00 -13.46
C LYS A 46 12.56 -5.14 -15.00
N GLU A 47 11.43 -5.27 -15.69
CA GLU A 47 11.38 -5.56 -17.13
C GLU A 47 11.27 -4.32 -18.03
N GLU A 48 11.12 -3.10 -17.50
CA GLU A 48 11.02 -1.88 -18.31
C GLU A 48 12.35 -1.11 -18.50
N THR A 49 13.50 -1.74 -18.28
CA THR A 49 14.83 -1.14 -18.58
C THR A 49 15.39 -1.56 -19.95
N LYS A 50 14.54 -1.89 -20.94
CA LYS A 50 15.00 -2.25 -22.29
C LYS A 50 14.22 -1.59 -23.44
N ALA A 51 13.78 -0.35 -23.27
CA ALA A 51 13.18 0.40 -24.36
C ALA A 51 13.69 1.85 -24.46
N LEU A 52 15.02 2.03 -24.53
CA LEU A 52 15.56 3.20 -25.23
C LEU A 52 17.03 3.00 -25.64
N THR A 53 17.30 2.25 -26.71
CA THR A 53 18.51 2.47 -27.53
C THR A 53 18.34 1.89 -28.94
N ASN A 54 18.10 2.80 -29.88
CA ASN A 54 18.52 2.82 -31.29
C ASN A 54 17.98 1.76 -32.29
N GLU A 55 17.10 2.24 -33.17
CA GLU A 55 17.07 1.84 -34.58
C GLU A 55 18.43 2.16 -35.24
N THR A 56 19.00 1.22 -36.01
CA THR A 56 19.64 1.42 -37.34
C THR A 56 20.44 0.16 -37.75
N MET A 57 20.00 -0.45 -38.86
CA MET A 57 20.75 -1.28 -39.84
C MET A 57 21.16 -2.74 -39.53
N LYS A 58 20.50 -3.66 -40.26
CA LYS A 58 20.91 -5.00 -40.77
C LYS A 58 22.13 -4.87 -41.73
N PRO A 59 22.88 -5.90 -42.21
CA PRO A 59 22.85 -7.38 -42.07
C PRO A 59 24.19 -7.98 -41.53
N GLU A 60 24.38 -9.26 -41.24
CA GLU A 60 24.50 -10.38 -42.18
C GLU A 60 24.77 -11.73 -41.46
N VAL A 61 24.53 -12.78 -42.24
CA VAL A 61 24.53 -14.24 -42.06
C VAL A 61 25.78 -14.84 -41.40
N ASN A 62 25.61 -15.90 -40.59
CA ASN A 62 26.34 -17.19 -40.70
C ASN A 62 25.90 -18.21 -39.62
N THR A 63 25.27 -19.29 -40.06
CA THR A 63 25.18 -20.61 -39.39
C THR A 63 26.57 -21.29 -39.47
N PRO A 64 26.97 -22.24 -38.58
CA PRO A 64 26.37 -23.58 -38.56
C PRO A 64 26.22 -24.25 -37.17
N ALA A 65 25.43 -25.32 -37.22
CA ALA A 65 24.94 -26.21 -36.17
C ALA A 65 25.95 -26.72 -35.12
N LEU A 66 25.45 -26.86 -33.88
CA LEU A 66 25.79 -27.95 -32.97
C LEU A 66 24.51 -28.44 -32.28
N GLN A 67 24.26 -29.74 -32.42
CA GLN A 67 23.19 -30.47 -31.75
C GLN A 67 23.44 -30.47 -30.25
N ALA A 68 22.52 -29.92 -29.46
CA ALA A 68 22.49 -30.08 -28.01
C ALA A 68 21.18 -30.75 -27.61
N GLN A 69 21.31 -31.81 -26.82
CA GLN A 69 20.23 -32.65 -26.30
C GLN A 69 19.19 -31.82 -25.52
N PRO A 70 17.92 -32.26 -25.44
CA PRO A 70 16.94 -31.60 -24.60
C PRO A 70 17.33 -31.76 -23.13
N ILE A 71 17.86 -30.70 -22.54
CA ILE A 71 17.92 -30.55 -21.09
C ILE A 71 16.45 -30.50 -20.65
N PRO A 72 16.00 -31.32 -19.68
CA PRO A 72 14.67 -31.15 -19.12
C PRO A 72 14.66 -29.75 -18.49
N THR A 73 13.97 -28.82 -19.14
CA THR A 73 13.63 -27.54 -18.53
C THR A 73 12.77 -27.87 -17.33
N GLN A 74 13.41 -27.98 -16.16
CA GLN A 74 12.73 -27.79 -14.91
C GLN A 74 12.11 -26.41 -15.03
N THR A 75 10.80 -26.41 -15.30
CA THR A 75 9.95 -25.26 -15.08
C THR A 75 10.04 -25.02 -13.59
N ALA A 76 11.02 -24.22 -13.18
CA ALA A 76 10.95 -23.55 -11.91
C ALA A 76 9.64 -22.78 -11.98
N LYS A 77 8.60 -23.30 -11.31
CA LYS A 77 7.53 -22.44 -10.83
C LYS A 77 8.28 -21.38 -10.02
N LEU A 78 8.44 -20.19 -10.59
CA LEU A 78 8.69 -19.00 -9.81
C LEU A 78 7.47 -18.85 -8.91
N ALA A 79 7.56 -19.45 -7.72
CA ALA A 79 6.58 -19.29 -6.68
C ALA A 79 6.65 -17.84 -6.22
N ASN A 80 5.63 -17.11 -6.67
CA ASN A 80 4.82 -16.16 -5.94
C ASN A 80 5.57 -14.95 -5.35
N SER A 81 5.35 -13.81 -6.01
CA SER A 81 5.48 -12.49 -5.41
C SER A 81 4.82 -12.52 -4.03
N THR A 82 5.61 -12.19 -3.02
CA THR A 82 5.21 -12.24 -1.61
C THR A 82 4.14 -11.17 -1.34
N VAL A 83 2.86 -11.53 -1.42
CA VAL A 83 1.74 -10.59 -1.19
C VAL A 83 1.54 -10.36 0.30
N GLY A 84 1.55 -9.10 0.74
CA GLY A 84 1.14 -8.71 2.09
C GLY A 84 2.13 -8.99 3.23
N VAL A 85 1.71 -8.66 4.45
CA VAL A 85 2.47 -8.83 5.70
C VAL A 85 2.25 -10.25 6.24
N ALA A 86 3.34 -10.96 6.55
CA ALA A 86 3.26 -12.29 7.15
C ALA A 86 3.02 -12.20 8.66
N PHE A 87 2.23 -13.13 9.21
CA PHE A 87 2.02 -13.24 10.65
C PHE A 87 1.78 -14.69 11.07
N SER A 88 2.11 -14.98 12.33
CA SER A 88 1.83 -16.26 12.97
C SER A 88 0.71 -16.12 13.99
N ILE A 89 -0.06 -17.19 14.19
CA ILE A 89 -1.11 -17.24 15.22
C ILE A 89 -0.47 -17.10 16.61
N ASN A 90 -1.08 -16.28 17.47
CA ASN A 90 -0.63 -15.96 18.84
C ASN A 90 0.76 -15.33 18.92
N GLN A 91 1.18 -14.58 17.90
CA GLN A 91 2.41 -13.78 17.98
C GLN A 91 2.31 -12.66 19.04
N GLN A 92 3.45 -12.13 19.49
CA GLN A 92 3.44 -11.09 20.54
C GLN A 92 3.18 -9.67 20.03
N GLN A 93 3.45 -9.42 18.75
CA GLN A 93 3.38 -8.09 18.14
C GLN A 93 2.11 -7.95 17.29
N PRO A 94 1.59 -6.72 17.13
CA PRO A 94 0.53 -6.46 16.16
C PRO A 94 0.93 -6.92 14.75
N ILE A 95 -0.07 -7.29 13.94
CA ILE A 95 0.13 -7.77 12.58
C ILE A 95 0.49 -6.61 11.65
N MET A 96 -0.31 -5.55 11.67
CA MET A 96 -0.10 -4.35 10.86
C MET A 96 -0.90 -3.16 11.39
N GLN A 97 -0.58 -1.97 10.89
CA GLN A 97 -1.41 -0.78 11.04
C GLN A 97 -1.86 -0.29 9.66
N ILE A 98 -3.17 -0.15 9.50
CA ILE A 98 -3.81 0.40 8.29
C ILE A 98 -4.15 1.87 8.58
N SER A 99 -3.77 2.78 7.70
CA SER A 99 -3.94 4.22 7.94
C SER A 99 -4.54 4.93 6.73
N GLN A 100 -5.54 5.78 6.95
CA GLN A 100 -6.16 6.60 5.92
C GLN A 100 -6.83 7.83 6.54
N ALA A 101 -6.62 9.01 5.95
CA ALA A 101 -7.28 10.25 6.34
C ALA A 101 -7.26 10.58 7.85
N GLY A 102 -6.18 10.22 8.55
CA GLY A 102 -6.03 10.45 9.99
C GLY A 102 -6.62 9.36 10.89
N PHE A 103 -7.25 8.32 10.32
CA PHE A 103 -7.66 7.13 11.06
C PHE A 103 -6.58 6.06 10.98
N HIS A 104 -6.31 5.40 12.10
CA HIS A 104 -5.43 4.23 12.17
C HIS A 104 -6.20 3.06 12.74
N VAL A 105 -6.13 1.91 12.06
CA VAL A 105 -6.67 0.63 12.53
C VAL A 105 -5.48 -0.31 12.71
N VAL A 106 -5.23 -0.69 13.95
CA VAL A 106 -4.20 -1.68 14.30
C VAL A 106 -4.86 -3.05 14.31
N LEU A 107 -4.30 -3.98 13.55
CA LEU A 107 -4.66 -5.39 13.61
C LEU A 107 -3.76 -6.06 14.66
N GLU A 108 -4.35 -6.49 15.76
CA GLU A 108 -3.65 -7.12 16.87
C GLU A 108 -3.32 -8.58 16.58
N SER A 109 -2.67 -9.26 17.53
CA SER A 109 -2.31 -10.67 17.39
C SER A 109 -3.53 -11.56 17.17
N ALA A 110 -3.52 -12.29 16.06
CA ALA A 110 -4.59 -13.19 15.69
C ALA A 110 -4.54 -14.48 16.51
N HIS A 111 -5.71 -15.03 16.82
CA HIS A 111 -5.86 -16.31 17.51
C HIS A 111 -7.06 -17.06 16.95
N TYR A 112 -7.21 -18.33 17.33
CA TYR A 112 -8.41 -19.10 17.01
C TYR A 112 -9.35 -19.14 18.20
N GLU A 113 -10.62 -18.86 17.95
CA GLU A 113 -11.73 -19.01 18.90
C GLU A 113 -12.90 -19.67 18.16
N ASP A 114 -13.51 -20.71 18.73
CA ASP A 114 -14.68 -21.41 18.15
C ASP A 114 -14.56 -21.88 16.69
N GLY A 115 -13.34 -22.04 16.17
CA GLY A 115 -13.08 -22.44 14.79
C GLY A 115 -12.87 -21.29 13.81
N GLU A 116 -13.00 -20.05 14.27
CA GLU A 116 -12.76 -18.83 13.51
C GLU A 116 -11.37 -18.26 13.80
N LEU A 117 -10.75 -17.67 12.79
CA LEU A 117 -9.61 -16.77 12.98
C LEU A 117 -10.14 -15.44 13.50
N VAL A 118 -9.75 -15.07 14.72
CA VAL A 118 -10.09 -13.82 15.37
C VAL A 118 -8.89 -12.87 15.32
N ILE A 119 -9.09 -11.68 14.76
CA ILE A 119 -8.10 -10.60 14.72
C ILE A 119 -8.69 -9.42 15.50
N PRO A 120 -8.27 -9.19 16.76
CA PRO A 120 -8.71 -8.03 17.51
C PRO A 120 -8.23 -6.74 16.83
N THR A 121 -8.99 -5.65 17.01
CA THR A 121 -8.63 -4.36 16.44
C THR A 121 -8.57 -3.26 17.48
N THR A 122 -7.68 -2.30 17.26
CA THR A 122 -7.58 -1.05 18.01
C THR A 122 -7.65 0.10 17.03
N ILE A 123 -8.42 1.15 17.35
CA ILE A 123 -8.66 2.26 16.43
C ILE A 123 -8.24 3.56 17.06
N HIS A 124 -7.48 4.36 16.31
CA HIS A 124 -7.06 5.70 16.69
C HIS A 124 -7.65 6.69 15.72
N ASN A 125 -8.37 7.69 16.24
CA ASN A 125 -8.81 8.83 15.44
C ASN A 125 -7.84 9.99 15.64
N ASN A 126 -6.83 10.08 14.79
CA ASN A 126 -5.91 11.23 14.72
C ASN A 126 -6.41 12.30 13.73
N GLY A 127 -7.62 12.14 13.19
CA GLY A 127 -8.29 13.15 12.38
C GLY A 127 -8.86 14.29 13.23
N ILE A 128 -9.59 15.20 12.59
CA ILE A 128 -10.20 16.37 13.23
C ILE A 128 -11.72 16.22 13.42
N GLU A 129 -12.34 15.22 12.78
CA GLU A 129 -13.77 14.96 12.86
C GLU A 129 -14.06 13.72 13.71
N PRO A 130 -15.19 13.69 14.44
CA PRO A 130 -15.66 12.45 15.04
C PRO A 130 -16.15 11.49 13.96
N VAL A 131 -15.84 10.20 14.14
CA VAL A 131 -16.23 9.13 13.21
C VAL A 131 -17.25 8.20 13.86
N VAL A 132 -18.25 7.81 13.08
CA VAL A 132 -19.30 6.89 13.53
C VAL A 132 -19.20 5.52 12.90
N GLU A 133 -18.49 5.38 11.78
CA GLU A 133 -18.33 4.09 11.12
C GLU A 133 -16.99 4.02 10.39
N ILE A 134 -16.31 2.88 10.49
CA ILE A 134 -15.09 2.58 9.73
C ILE A 134 -15.18 1.13 9.25
N TYR A 135 -15.02 0.93 7.95
CA TYR A 135 -14.83 -0.37 7.33
C TYR A 135 -13.42 -0.54 6.80
N ILE A 136 -12.93 -1.77 6.84
CA ILE A 136 -11.71 -2.17 6.14
C ILE A 136 -11.99 -3.33 5.22
N THR A 137 -11.32 -3.37 4.07
CA THR A 137 -11.20 -4.59 3.26
C THR A 137 -9.94 -5.32 3.66
N LEU A 138 -10.05 -6.62 3.97
CA LEU A 138 -8.91 -7.50 4.21
C LEU A 138 -8.86 -8.61 3.17
N SER A 139 -7.64 -8.91 2.70
CA SER A 139 -7.36 -10.13 1.93
C SER A 139 -6.34 -10.96 2.69
N LEU A 140 -6.68 -12.21 2.95
CA LEU A 140 -5.89 -13.18 3.68
C LEU A 140 -5.39 -14.27 2.75
N TYR A 141 -4.12 -14.61 2.87
CA TYR A 141 -3.42 -15.57 2.03
C TYR A 141 -2.73 -16.63 2.90
N ASP A 142 -2.52 -17.81 2.34
CA ASP A 142 -1.66 -18.82 2.95
C ASP A 142 -0.17 -18.43 2.84
N ALA A 143 0.71 -19.24 3.42
CA ALA A 143 2.17 -19.02 3.37
C ALA A 143 2.73 -19.05 1.92
N ASN A 144 2.04 -19.69 0.98
CA ASN A 144 2.41 -19.74 -0.43
C ASN A 144 1.87 -18.53 -1.23
N GLY A 145 1.05 -17.66 -0.62
CA GLY A 145 0.40 -16.54 -1.29
C GLY A 145 -0.89 -16.90 -2.04
N GLN A 146 -1.48 -18.07 -1.78
CA GLN A 146 -2.82 -18.42 -2.25
C GLN A 146 -3.86 -17.65 -1.44
N LEU A 147 -4.78 -16.95 -2.11
CA LEU A 147 -5.88 -16.25 -1.45
C LEU A 147 -6.80 -17.27 -0.75
N LEU A 148 -7.03 -17.06 0.54
CA LEU A 148 -7.91 -17.87 1.39
C LEU A 148 -9.24 -17.17 1.62
N ALA A 149 -9.22 -15.86 1.87
CA ALA A 149 -10.41 -15.06 2.13
C ALA A 149 -10.19 -13.61 1.69
N GLN A 150 -11.24 -12.94 1.22
CA GLN A 150 -11.25 -11.50 1.01
C GLN A 150 -12.65 -10.98 1.30
N ASP A 151 -12.76 -10.04 2.24
CA ASP A 151 -14.04 -9.45 2.63
C ASP A 151 -13.88 -8.07 3.25
N GLU A 152 -15.00 -7.39 3.46
CA GLU A 152 -15.11 -6.11 4.14
C GLU A 152 -15.64 -6.29 5.57
N TYR A 153 -15.00 -5.65 6.54
CA TYR A 153 -15.31 -5.78 7.96
C TYR A 153 -15.55 -4.42 8.61
N PRO A 154 -16.64 -4.25 9.38
CA PRO A 154 -16.82 -3.08 10.23
C PRO A 154 -15.86 -3.19 11.43
N VAL A 155 -14.92 -2.26 11.54
CA VAL A 155 -14.00 -2.20 12.68
C VAL A 155 -14.45 -1.18 13.73
N TRP A 156 -15.29 -0.22 13.34
CA TRP A 156 -15.94 0.71 14.27
C TRP A 156 -17.38 0.96 13.87
N GLN A 157 -18.31 0.89 14.82
CA GLN A 157 -19.70 1.31 14.63
C GLN A 157 -20.23 1.99 15.90
N ALA A 158 -20.50 3.28 15.81
CA ALA A 158 -21.14 4.07 16.84
C ALA A 158 -22.67 4.01 16.72
N ILE A 159 -23.38 4.27 17.81
CA ILE A 159 -24.84 4.38 17.79
C ILE A 159 -25.22 5.74 17.18
N LYS A 160 -25.93 5.69 16.05
CA LYS A 160 -26.42 6.89 15.35
C LYS A 160 -27.27 7.76 16.28
N ARG A 161 -27.00 9.08 16.27
CA ARG A 161 -27.65 10.09 17.15
C ARG A 161 -27.29 9.98 18.64
N MET A 162 -26.32 9.15 19.02
CA MET A 162 -25.80 9.08 20.39
C MET A 162 -24.34 9.55 20.43
N ALA A 163 -24.11 10.86 20.58
CA ALA A 163 -22.78 11.44 20.45
C ALA A 163 -21.74 10.93 21.45
N SER A 164 -22.16 10.34 22.58
CA SER A 164 -21.24 9.73 23.55
C SER A 164 -20.54 8.47 23.02
N THR A 165 -21.05 7.84 21.96
CA THR A 165 -20.46 6.62 21.37
C THR A 165 -19.60 6.89 20.14
N TYR A 166 -19.39 8.16 19.77
CA TYR A 166 -18.60 8.50 18.58
C TYR A 166 -17.11 8.41 18.93
N LEU A 167 -16.28 7.92 18.00
CA LEU A 167 -14.83 7.94 18.20
C LEU A 167 -14.32 9.35 17.93
N ARG A 168 -13.90 10.04 18.99
CA ARG A 168 -13.52 11.45 18.94
C ARG A 168 -12.08 11.64 18.49
N PRO A 169 -11.74 12.80 17.90
CA PRO A 169 -10.37 13.21 17.65
C PRO A 169 -9.47 13.04 18.88
N GLY A 170 -8.30 12.45 18.68
CA GLY A 170 -7.30 12.14 19.71
C GLY A 170 -7.58 10.87 20.52
N ASN A 171 -8.75 10.24 20.36
CA ASN A 171 -9.07 9.04 21.11
C ASN A 171 -8.51 7.78 20.45
N GLN A 172 -8.20 6.81 21.31
CA GLN A 172 -7.90 5.43 20.97
C GLN A 172 -8.90 4.54 21.70
N GLU A 173 -9.52 3.61 20.98
CA GLU A 173 -10.52 2.68 21.53
C GLU A 173 -10.32 1.27 20.98
N LYS A 174 -10.79 0.26 21.73
CA LYS A 174 -10.92 -1.10 21.19
C LYS A 174 -11.97 -1.08 20.07
N GLY A 175 -11.61 -1.62 18.91
CA GLY A 175 -12.54 -1.81 17.78
C GLY A 175 -13.29 -3.14 17.84
N THR A 176 -14.04 -3.43 16.79
CA THR A 176 -14.70 -4.71 16.59
C THR A 176 -13.66 -5.76 16.19
N ASP A 177 -13.72 -6.93 16.83
CA ASP A 177 -12.86 -8.06 16.47
C ASP A 177 -13.30 -8.61 15.11
N ILE A 178 -12.33 -8.80 14.21
CA ILE A 178 -12.57 -9.40 12.88
C ILE A 178 -12.60 -10.91 13.03
N ARG A 179 -13.62 -11.56 12.50
CA ARG A 179 -13.84 -13.00 12.60
C ARG A 179 -13.95 -13.61 11.21
N ILE A 180 -13.13 -14.61 10.93
CA ILE A 180 -13.06 -15.25 9.61
C ILE A 180 -13.13 -16.76 9.76
N GLU A 181 -14.14 -17.38 9.17
CA GLU A 181 -14.25 -18.84 9.09
C GLU A 181 -13.30 -19.39 8.03
N LEU A 182 -12.24 -20.09 8.45
CA LEU A 182 -11.26 -20.69 7.55
C LEU A 182 -10.55 -21.90 8.17
N PRO A 183 -9.95 -22.79 7.36
CA PRO A 183 -9.14 -23.90 7.88
C PRO A 183 -7.99 -23.41 8.78
N LYS A 184 -7.65 -24.20 9.79
CA LYS A 184 -6.55 -23.85 10.70
C LYS A 184 -5.20 -23.87 10.00
N HIS A 185 -4.51 -22.73 9.98
CA HIS A 185 -3.10 -22.63 9.60
C HIS A 185 -2.29 -21.96 10.72
N SER A 186 -0.98 -22.22 10.77
CA SER A 186 -0.07 -21.61 11.76
C SER A 186 0.44 -20.25 11.32
N GLU A 187 0.46 -20.00 10.01
CA GLU A 187 1.03 -18.80 9.39
C GLU A 187 0.15 -18.35 8.22
N PHE A 188 0.04 -17.03 8.08
CA PHE A 188 -0.76 -16.36 7.08
C PHE A 188 -0.02 -15.15 6.53
N ARG A 189 -0.56 -14.60 5.44
CA ARG A 189 -0.21 -13.26 4.98
C ARG A 189 -1.48 -12.43 4.81
N VAL A 190 -1.41 -11.14 5.07
CA VAL A 190 -2.57 -10.25 4.98
C VAL A 190 -2.22 -8.95 4.26
N THR A 191 -3.17 -8.44 3.50
CA THR A 191 -3.22 -7.04 3.03
C THR A 191 -4.51 -6.40 3.54
N GLY A 192 -4.48 -5.10 3.78
CA GLY A 192 -5.65 -4.38 4.23
C GLY A 192 -5.65 -2.90 3.87
N GLN A 193 -6.83 -2.35 3.71
CA GLN A 193 -7.07 -0.93 3.47
C GLN A 193 -8.38 -0.49 4.11
N ILE A 194 -8.46 0.77 4.52
CA ILE A 194 -9.75 1.36 4.91
C ILE A 194 -10.56 1.54 3.62
N SER A 195 -11.79 1.01 3.62
CA SER A 195 -12.66 1.01 2.45
C SER A 195 -13.73 2.08 2.54
N ASP A 196 -14.25 2.35 3.73
CA ASP A 196 -15.25 3.38 3.97
C ASP A 196 -15.16 3.99 5.37
N THR A 197 -15.58 5.25 5.49
CA THR A 197 -15.65 6.00 6.75
C THR A 197 -16.84 6.97 6.74
N ASP A 198 -17.71 6.93 7.76
CA ASP A 198 -18.76 7.94 7.98
C ASP A 198 -18.35 8.90 9.10
N THR A 199 -18.07 10.14 8.75
CA THR A 199 -17.79 11.23 9.70
C THR A 199 -19.04 12.08 9.94
N ARG A 200 -19.20 12.58 11.16
CA ARG A 200 -20.31 13.48 11.52
C ARG A 200 -19.82 14.91 11.53
N GLY A 201 -20.16 15.66 10.47
CA GLY A 201 -20.17 17.13 10.46
C GLY A 201 -21.42 17.73 11.11
#